data_AF-A0A0U5EWI9-F1
#
_entry.id   AF-A0A0U5EWI9-F1
#
_cell.length_a   1.000
_cell.length_b   1.000
_cell.length_c   1.000
_cell.angle_alpha   90.00
_cell.angle_beta   90.00
_cell.angle_gamma   90.00
#
_symmetry.space_group_name_H-M   'P 1'
#
loop_
_entity.id
_entity.type
_entity.pdbx_description
1 polymer ?
#
loop_
_entity_poly.entity_id
_entity_poly.type
_entity_poly.pdbx_seq_one_letter_code
_entity_poly.pdbx_strand_id
1 'polypeptide(L)' 'MSHRATCLDNAACETVFSKLKAEIGPDTSYRNQEELSQAINEWIHFYNERRIQTKLGNQTPLQYEQNLVA' A
#
# COMPACT_ATOMS: atom_id res chain seq x y z
N MET A 1 -22.44 16.58 10.92
CA MET A 1 -21.28 16.87 11.79
C MET A 1 -20.18 15.91 11.42
N SER A 2 -19.02 16.40 11.01
CA SER A 2 -17.84 15.56 10.76
C SER A 2 -17.33 15.06 12.11
N HIS A 3 -17.15 13.74 12.25
CA HIS A 3 -16.55 13.17 13.45
C HIS A 3 -15.10 13.65 13.54
N ARG A 4 -14.62 14.00 14.73
CA ARG A 4 -13.22 14.37 14.92
C ARG A 4 -12.36 13.14 14.60
N ALA A 5 -11.42 13.26 13.67
CA ALA A 5 -10.54 12.16 13.28
C ALA A 5 -9.71 11.70 14.48
N THR A 6 -9.48 10.39 14.56
CA THR A 6 -8.65 9.75 15.59
C THR A 6 -7.34 9.26 14.99
N CYS A 7 -6.35 8.94 15.84
CA CYS A 7 -5.09 8.34 15.38
C CYS A 7 -5.29 6.99 14.67
N LEU A 8 -6.37 6.26 14.98
CA LEU A 8 -6.69 4.99 14.36
C LEU A 8 -7.06 5.14 12.88
N ASP A 9 -7.72 6.25 12.51
CA ASP A 9 -8.09 6.54 11.12
C ASP A 9 -6.85 6.71 10.23
N ASN A 10 -5.75 7.24 10.78
CA ASN A 10 -4.49 7.47 10.05
C ASN A 10 -3.53 6.27 10.10
N ALA A 11 -3.59 5.46 11.16
CA ALA A 11 -2.64 4.38 11.41
C ALA A 11 -2.53 3.37 10.24
N ALA A 12 -3.65 3.08 9.56
CA ALA A 12 -3.67 2.21 8.39
C ALA A 12 -2.87 2.82 7.22
N CYS A 13 -3.13 4.08 6.90
CA CYS A 13 -2.41 4.83 5.87
C CYS A 13 -0.92 4.96 6.20
N GLU A 14 -0.56 5.31 7.43
CA GLU A 14 0.84 5.43 7.87
C GLU A 14 1.60 4.11 7.71
N THR A 15 0.95 2.98 8.02
CA THR A 15 1.53 1.66 7.85
C THR A 15 1.83 1.36 6.38
N VAL A 16 0.92 1.72 5.47
CA VAL A 16 1.12 1.55 4.02
C VAL A 16 2.25 2.43 3.52
N PHE A 17 2.27 3.71 3.89
CA PHE A 17 3.32 4.65 3.46
C PHE A 17 4.70 4.27 4.00
N SER A 18 4.77 3.76 5.23
CA SER A 18 6.03 3.29 5.82
C SER A 18 6.60 2.10 5.02
N LYS A 19 5.72 1.18 4.60
CA LYS A 19 6.09 0.02 3.76
C LYS A 19 6.55 0.46 2.37
N LEU A 20 5.76 1.32 1.71
CA LEU A 20 6.09 1.88 0.41
C LEU A 20 7.52 2.46 0.43
N LYS A 21 7.80 3.38 1.34
CA LYS A 21 9.11 4.06 1.44
C LYS A 21 10.26 3.10 1.76
N ALA A 22 10.02 2.06 2.56
CA ALA A 22 11.04 1.07 2.89
C ALA A 22 11.37 0.15 1.70
N GLU A 23 10.39 -0.15 0.85
CA GLU A 23 10.50 -1.13 -0.22
C GLU A 23 10.91 -0.54 -1.57
N ILE A 24 10.51 0.70 -1.88
CA ILE A 24 10.90 1.39 -3.13
C ILE A 24 12.31 2.01 -3.07
N GLY A 25 12.97 1.96 -1.91
CA GLY A 25 14.34 2.44 -1.75
C GLY A 25 14.47 3.97 -1.69
N PRO A 26 15.71 4.50 -1.55
CA PRO A 26 15.96 5.91 -1.29
C PRO A 26 15.72 6.78 -2.53
N ASP A 27 15.25 8.01 -2.27
CA ASP A 27 14.86 9.05 -3.24
C ASP A 27 15.95 9.37 -4.27
N THR A 28 17.23 9.16 -3.92
CA THR A 28 18.40 9.43 -4.78
C THR A 28 18.56 8.46 -5.96
N SER A 29 17.74 7.42 -6.05
CA SER A 29 17.83 6.38 -7.09
C SER A 29 17.01 6.72 -8.35
N TYR A 30 16.16 7.73 -8.28
CA TYR A 30 15.24 8.12 -9.36
C TYR A 30 15.77 9.38 -10.06
N ARG A 31 15.77 9.40 -11.40
CA ARG A 31 16.34 10.52 -12.17
C ARG A 31 15.35 11.67 -12.32
N ASN A 32 14.05 11.36 -12.26
CA ASN A 32 12.97 12.34 -12.38
C ASN A 32 11.69 11.86 -11.68
N GLN A 33 10.70 12.76 -11.61
CA GLN A 33 9.40 12.48 -11.00
C GLN A 33 8.62 11.36 -11.71
N GLU A 34 8.81 11.19 -13.02
CA GLU A 34 8.10 10.17 -13.80
C GLU A 34 8.58 8.77 -13.42
N GLU A 35 9.90 8.55 -13.29
CA GLU A 35 10.46 7.28 -12.83
C GLU A 35 10.01 6.93 -11.41
N LEU A 36 9.99 7.90 -10.50
CA LEU A 36 9.45 7.68 -9.15
C LEU A 36 7.96 7.34 -9.19
N SER A 37 7.18 8.05 -10.00
CA SER A 37 5.74 7.79 -10.16
C SER A 37 5.49 6.39 -10.71
N GLN A 38 6.31 5.94 -11.67
CA GLN A 38 6.24 4.59 -12.22
C GLN A 38 6.56 3.55 -11.14
N ALA A 39 7.64 3.72 -10.38
CA ALA A 39 8.00 2.80 -9.31
C ALA A 39 6.93 2.70 -8.22
N ILE A 40 6.29 3.83 -7.86
CA ILE A 40 5.15 3.84 -6.92
C ILE A 40 3.97 3.06 -7.51
N ASN A 41 3.62 3.26 -8.78
CA ASN A 41 2.53 2.51 -9.42
C ASN A 41 2.82 1.01 -9.45
N GLU A 42 4.04 0.62 -9.84
CA GLU A 42 4.46 -0.79 -9.84
C GLU A 42 4.40 -1.40 -8.44
N TRP A 43 4.80 -0.65 -7.42
CA TRP A 43 4.69 -1.09 -6.03
C TRP A 43 3.23 -1.25 -5.58
N ILE A 44 2.33 -0.34 -5.96
CA ILE A 44 0.90 -0.44 -5.64
C ILE A 44 0.29 -1.68 -6.29
N HIS A 45 0.58 -1.94 -7.56
CA HIS A 45 0.15 -3.16 -8.25
C HIS A 45 0.67 -4.41 -7.56
N PHE A 46 1.96 -4.44 -7.21
CA PHE A 46 2.53 -5.54 -6.44
C PHE A 46 1.83 -5.74 -5.09
N TYR A 47 1.63 -4.66 -4.33
CA TYR A 47 1.03 -4.70 -3.00
C TYR A 47 -0.41 -5.24 -3.04
N ASN A 48 -1.22 -4.82 -4.01
CA ASN A 48 -2.62 -5.21 -4.08
C ASN A 48 -2.81 -6.61 -4.69
N GLU A 49 -2.05 -6.93 -5.75
CA GLU A 49 -2.33 -8.10 -6.59
C GLU A 49 -1.42 -9.29 -6.31
N ARG A 50 -0.23 -9.07 -5.74
CA ARG A 50 0.80 -10.12 -5.60
C ARG A 50 1.29 -10.35 -4.18
N ARG A 51 1.20 -9.35 -3.30
CA ARG A 51 1.66 -9.48 -1.90
C ARG A 51 0.72 -10.36 -1.10
N ILE A 52 1.21 -11.51 -0.68
CA ILE A 52 0.52 -12.40 0.25
C ILE A 52 0.61 -11.84 1.67
N GLN A 53 -0.52 -11.77 2.38
CA GLN A 53 -0.59 -11.34 3.77
C GLN A 53 -1.16 -12.45 4.65
N THR A 54 -0.38 -12.90 5.64
CA THR A 54 -0.82 -13.93 6.60
C THR A 54 -2.06 -13.50 7.38
N LYS A 55 -2.20 -12.20 7.66
CA LYS A 55 -3.38 -11.61 8.34
C LYS A 55 -4.66 -11.74 7.51
N LEU A 56 -4.54 -11.89 6.19
CA LEU A 56 -5.64 -12.09 5.26
C LEU A 56 -5.82 -13.58 4.90
N GLY A 57 -5.37 -14.51 5.73
CA GLY A 57 -5.48 -15.94 5.44
C GLY A 57 -4.57 -16.40 4.30
N ASN A 58 -3.39 -15.80 4.16
CA ASN A 58 -2.44 -16.04 3.06
C ASN A 58 -2.99 -15.67 1.67
N GLN A 59 -3.81 -14.61 1.62
CA GLN A 59 -4.34 -14.05 0.39
C GLN A 59 -3.69 -12.71 0.07
N THR A 60 -3.80 -12.28 -1.18
CA THR A 60 -3.50 -10.89 -1.56
C THR A 60 -4.63 -9.96 -1.13
N PRO A 61 -4.37 -8.65 -0.96
CA PRO A 61 -5.42 -7.68 -0.65
C PRO A 61 -6.58 -7.74 -1.66
N LEU A 62 -6.28 -7.84 -2.96
CA LEU A 62 -7.31 -7.95 -4.00
C LEU A 62 -8.14 -9.23 -3.85
N GLN A 63 -7.50 -10.37 -3.60
CA GLN A 63 -8.22 -11.64 -3.40
C GLN A 63 -9.12 -11.58 -2.17
N TYR A 64 -8.63 -11.00 -1.08
CA TYR A 64 -9.41 -10.84 0.15
C TYR A 64 -10.65 -9.96 -0.08
N GLU A 65 -10.50 -8.81 -0.75
CA GLU A 65 -11.63 -7.94 -1.11
C GLU A 65 -12.65 -8.66 -2.02
N GLN A 66 -12.19 -9.42 -3.02
CA GLN A 66 -13.06 -10.19 -3.89
C GLN A 66 -13.90 -11.23 -3.13
N ASN A 67 -13.33 -11.84 -2.09
CA ASN A 67 -14.04 -12.82 -1.25
C ASN A 67 -15.02 -12.17 -0.25
N LEU A 68 -14.84 -10.89 0.10
CA LEU A 68 -15.76 -10.16 0.98
C LEU A 68 -17.04 -9.69 0.27
N VAL A 69 -16.96 -9.51 -1.06
CA VAL A 69 -18.07 -9.02 -1.89
C VAL A 69 -18.92 -10.18 -2.45
N ALA A 70 -18.43 -11.42 -2.36
CA ALA A 70 -19.13 -12.64 -2.78
C ALA A 70 -20.07 -13.18 -1.70
#